data_AF-A0A8C1NLC8-F1
#
_entry.id   AF-A0A8C1NLC8-F1
#
_cell.length_a   1.000
_cell.length_b   1.000
_cell.length_c   1.000
_cell.angle_alpha   90.00
_cell.angle_beta   90.00
_cell.angle_gamma   90.00
#
_symmetry.space_group_name_H-M   'P 1'
#
loop_
_entity.id
_entity.type
_entity.pdbx_description
1 polymer ?
#
loop_
_entity_poly.entity_id
_entity_poly.type
_entity_poly.pdbx_seq_one_letter_code
_entity_poly.pdbx_strand_id
1 'polypeptide(L)'
;MCNGMVACETRASLAHSLAATSLLLLLGMLPTGQASGCPRPSVVPHGRGNLTETNRGSFPVGTQLQYSCDPGYTLDGYSIITCTVSGHWSYDPPRCNKNDVCQPPSEPENGGYNCHPPPCHRLTQGTVIEYFCDEGYILKGGYQFRTCDNGEWKSPMQISCHPVQGEEQQSQLPMPALPIVASTASSVTFILLLVVLFVLLQPKLKSFHHTSSQTFILFS
;
A
#
# COMPACT_ATOMS: atom_id res chain seq x y z
N MET A 1 57.48 -76.71 -46.11
CA MET A 1 58.88 -76.51 -46.54
C MET A 1 59.09 -75.02 -46.71
N CYS A 2 59.83 -74.39 -45.77
CA CYS A 2 60.18 -72.98 -45.85
C CYS A 2 61.35 -72.83 -46.84
N ASN A 3 61.16 -72.17 -47.97
CA ASN A 3 62.26 -71.77 -48.84
C ASN A 3 62.60 -70.30 -48.58
N GLY A 4 63.45 -70.09 -47.57
CA GLY A 4 64.46 -69.04 -47.55
C GLY A 4 64.01 -67.59 -47.65
N MET A 5 63.03 -67.15 -46.87
CA MET A 5 62.79 -65.73 -46.51
C MET A 5 61.82 -65.70 -45.33
N VAL A 6 62.30 -65.99 -44.11
CA VAL A 6 61.49 -65.85 -42.89
C VAL A 6 62.40 -65.39 -41.75
N ALA A 7 62.35 -64.10 -41.43
CA ALA A 7 62.76 -63.63 -40.12
C ALA A 7 61.77 -64.24 -39.11
N CYS A 8 62.30 -65.01 -38.17
CA CYS A 8 61.54 -65.63 -37.10
C CYS A 8 61.23 -64.56 -36.05
N GLU A 9 60.15 -63.80 -36.26
CA GLU A 9 59.68 -62.84 -35.26
C GLU A 9 59.08 -63.60 -34.07
N THR A 10 59.76 -63.46 -32.93
CA THR A 10 59.44 -64.13 -31.67
C THR A 10 58.13 -63.61 -31.10
N ARG A 11 57.23 -64.53 -30.71
CA ARG A 11 55.91 -64.27 -30.10
C ARG A 11 55.92 -63.43 -28.80
N ALA A 12 57.09 -63.01 -28.31
CA ALA A 12 57.27 -62.23 -27.08
C ALA A 12 57.17 -60.71 -27.29
N SER A 13 57.29 -60.20 -28.52
CA SER A 13 57.20 -58.76 -28.83
C SER A 13 55.75 -58.29 -29.07
N LEU A 14 54.88 -59.15 -29.58
CA LEU A 14 53.47 -58.82 -29.84
C LEU A 14 52.65 -58.70 -28.54
N ALA A 15 52.98 -59.48 -27.51
CA ALA A 15 52.30 -59.46 -26.21
C ALA A 15 52.55 -58.17 -25.41
N HIS A 16 53.74 -57.56 -25.53
CA HIS A 16 54.05 -56.29 -24.89
C HIS A 16 53.38 -55.09 -25.58
N SER A 17 53.10 -55.18 -26.89
CA SER A 17 52.38 -54.13 -27.62
C SER A 17 50.87 -54.11 -27.32
N LEU A 18 50.27 -55.29 -27.08
CA LEU A 18 48.83 -55.42 -26.80
C LEU A 18 48.47 -55.05 -25.34
N ALA A 19 49.37 -55.31 -24.39
CA ALA A 19 49.18 -54.91 -23.00
C ALA A 19 49.32 -53.38 -22.81
N ALA A 20 50.29 -52.76 -23.49
CA ALA A 20 50.48 -51.30 -23.45
C ALA A 20 49.37 -50.53 -24.17
N THR A 21 48.86 -51.06 -25.29
CA THR A 21 47.72 -50.45 -26.02
C THR A 21 46.38 -50.64 -25.29
N SER A 22 46.19 -51.76 -24.58
CA SER A 22 45.02 -51.98 -23.72
C SER A 22 44.96 -51.00 -22.53
N LEU A 23 46.10 -50.67 -21.91
CA LEU A 23 46.16 -49.69 -20.82
C LEU A 23 45.92 -48.24 -21.30
N LEU A 24 46.36 -47.89 -22.51
CA LEU A 24 46.09 -46.60 -23.15
C LEU A 24 44.62 -46.43 -23.56
N LEU A 25 43.95 -47.52 -23.98
CA LEU A 25 42.51 -47.53 -24.26
C LEU A 25 41.66 -47.36 -22.98
N LEU A 26 42.13 -47.86 -21.83
CA LEU A 26 41.48 -47.68 -20.52
C LEU A 26 41.65 -46.27 -19.95
N LEU A 27 42.75 -45.56 -20.27
CA LEU A 27 42.99 -44.18 -19.84
C LEU A 27 42.29 -43.12 -20.72
N GLY A 28 41.78 -43.50 -21.90
CA GLY A 28 41.07 -42.62 -22.84
C GLY A 28 39.57 -42.44 -22.56
N MET A 29 39.00 -43.17 -21.60
CA MET A 29 37.59 -43.09 -21.21
C MET A 29 37.41 -42.41 -19.85
N LEU A 30 38.23 -41.41 -19.52
CA LEU A 30 37.70 -40.39 -18.63
C LEU A 30 36.67 -39.60 -19.45
N PRO A 31 35.39 -39.58 -19.04
CA PRO A 31 34.46 -38.68 -19.68
C PRO A 31 35.04 -37.29 -19.46
N THR A 32 35.54 -36.68 -20.53
CA THR A 32 35.56 -35.22 -20.62
C THR A 32 34.10 -34.84 -20.72
N GLY A 33 33.38 -34.98 -19.59
CA GLY A 33 32.16 -34.26 -19.37
C GLY A 33 32.58 -32.82 -19.47
N GLN A 34 32.45 -32.24 -20.68
CA GLN A 34 32.25 -30.82 -20.79
C GLN A 34 31.10 -30.57 -19.85
N ALA A 35 31.43 -30.05 -18.67
CA ALA A 35 30.45 -29.55 -17.74
C ALA A 35 29.86 -28.33 -18.44
N SER A 36 28.95 -28.60 -19.38
CA SER A 36 28.05 -27.64 -19.96
C SER A 36 27.25 -27.17 -18.77
N GLY A 37 27.67 -26.03 -18.23
CA GLY A 37 27.01 -25.40 -17.11
C GLY A 37 25.51 -25.27 -17.36
N CYS A 38 24.77 -24.94 -16.32
CA CYS A 38 23.32 -24.94 -16.40
C CYS A 38 22.81 -23.85 -17.36
N PRO A 39 21.72 -24.13 -18.09
CA PRO A 39 21.11 -23.12 -18.94
C PRO A 39 20.57 -21.97 -18.09
N ARG A 40 20.36 -20.81 -18.71
CA ARG A 40 19.69 -19.70 -18.04
C ARG A 40 18.30 -20.14 -17.56
N PRO A 41 17.97 -19.99 -16.26
CA PRO A 41 16.64 -20.31 -15.79
C PRO A 41 15.59 -19.38 -16.40
N SER A 42 14.33 -19.82 -16.37
CA SER A 42 13.19 -18.97 -16.73
C SER A 42 13.10 -17.75 -15.82
N VAL A 43 12.61 -16.65 -16.38
CA VAL A 43 12.33 -15.43 -15.61
C VAL A 43 11.17 -15.72 -14.66
N VAL A 44 11.35 -15.37 -13.38
CA VAL A 44 10.30 -15.46 -12.35
C VAL A 44 9.53 -14.14 -12.34
N PRO A 45 8.25 -14.11 -12.77
CA PRO A 45 7.44 -12.89 -12.70
C PRO A 45 7.27 -12.41 -11.26
N HIS A 46 7.36 -11.10 -11.04
CA HIS A 46 7.31 -10.49 -9.69
C HIS A 46 8.37 -11.05 -8.71
N GLY A 47 9.48 -11.56 -9.26
CA GLY A 47 10.59 -12.11 -8.52
C GLY A 47 11.92 -11.55 -9.02
N ARG A 48 12.92 -11.59 -8.14
CA ARG A 48 14.30 -11.20 -8.41
C ARG A 48 15.21 -12.37 -8.06
N GLY A 49 16.20 -12.60 -8.90
CA GLY A 49 17.29 -13.55 -8.64
C GLY A 49 18.63 -12.86 -8.78
N ASN A 50 19.65 -13.32 -8.06
CA ASN A 50 21.04 -12.89 -8.23
C ASN A 50 21.68 -13.45 -9.52
N LEU A 51 21.00 -13.29 -10.66
CA LEU A 51 21.45 -13.73 -11.97
C LEU A 51 22.59 -12.83 -12.46
N THR A 52 23.83 -13.31 -12.39
CA THR A 52 24.95 -12.68 -13.10
C THR A 52 24.94 -13.14 -14.55
N GLU A 53 24.93 -12.18 -15.47
CA GLU A 53 25.04 -12.50 -16.90
C GLU A 53 26.42 -13.09 -17.16
N THR A 54 26.46 -14.35 -17.59
CA THR A 54 27.72 -14.99 -17.98
C THR A 54 27.93 -14.77 -19.48
N ASN A 55 29.16 -14.43 -19.89
CA ASN A 55 29.53 -14.25 -21.30
C ASN A 55 29.26 -15.49 -22.19
N ARG A 56 28.92 -16.63 -21.58
CA ARG A 56 28.71 -17.91 -22.23
C ARG A 56 27.23 -18.32 -22.32
N GLY A 57 26.30 -17.54 -21.75
CA GLY A 57 24.88 -17.87 -21.70
C GLY A 57 24.53 -19.08 -20.80
N SER A 58 25.50 -19.60 -20.05
CA SER A 58 25.36 -20.74 -19.14
C SER A 58 26.08 -20.51 -17.82
N PHE A 59 25.60 -21.15 -16.76
CA PHE A 59 26.06 -20.97 -15.38
C PHE A 59 27.02 -22.11 -14.99
N PRO A 60 28.25 -21.83 -14.53
CA PRO A 60 29.17 -22.87 -14.11
C PRO A 60 28.58 -23.81 -13.06
N VAL A 61 28.99 -25.08 -13.09
CA VAL A 61 28.64 -26.05 -12.03
C VAL A 61 29.04 -25.49 -10.66
N GLY A 62 28.16 -25.64 -9.68
CA GLY A 62 28.28 -25.08 -8.34
C GLY A 62 27.71 -23.67 -8.17
N THR A 63 27.30 -23.00 -9.25
CA THR A 63 26.64 -21.69 -9.15
C THR A 63 25.34 -21.82 -8.36
N GLN A 64 25.13 -20.93 -7.40
CA GLN A 64 23.89 -20.84 -6.61
C GLN A 64 23.12 -19.57 -6.98
N LEU A 65 21.85 -19.75 -7.31
CA LEU A 65 20.92 -18.66 -7.54
C LEU A 65 19.94 -18.58 -6.38
N GLN A 66 19.88 -17.41 -5.75
CA GLN A 66 18.95 -17.07 -4.69
C GLN A 66 17.85 -16.15 -5.24
N TYR A 67 16.61 -16.54 -5.00
CA TYR A 67 15.41 -15.84 -5.43
C TYR A 67 14.70 -15.18 -4.25
N SER A 68 14.06 -14.04 -4.53
CA SER A 68 13.17 -13.31 -3.63
C SER A 68 11.99 -12.76 -4.43
N CYS A 69 10.81 -12.66 -3.82
CA CYS A 69 9.66 -12.03 -4.47
C CYS A 69 9.59 -10.53 -4.20
N ASP A 70 8.99 -9.79 -5.12
CA ASP A 70 8.68 -8.37 -4.93
C ASP A 70 7.68 -8.19 -3.75
N PRO A 71 7.59 -7.00 -3.13
CA PRO A 71 6.65 -6.75 -2.04
C PRO A 71 5.22 -7.11 -2.41
N GLY A 72 4.51 -7.81 -1.50
CA GLY A 72 3.15 -8.28 -1.76
C GLY A 72 3.04 -9.64 -2.45
N TYR A 73 4.17 -10.33 -2.67
CA TYR A 73 4.21 -11.68 -3.22
C TYR A 73 4.95 -12.62 -2.26
N THR A 74 4.48 -13.86 -2.17
CA THR A 74 5.13 -14.92 -1.38
C THR A 74 5.81 -15.92 -2.32
N LEU A 75 7.00 -16.36 -1.90
CA LEU A 75 7.80 -17.34 -2.62
C LEU A 75 7.24 -18.76 -2.38
N ASP A 76 6.91 -19.43 -3.48
CA ASP A 76 6.42 -20.80 -3.53
C ASP A 76 7.45 -21.68 -4.27
N GLY A 77 8.09 -22.58 -3.53
CA GLY A 77 9.21 -23.42 -4.01
C GLY A 77 10.52 -23.14 -3.29
N TYR A 78 11.63 -23.52 -3.92
CA TYR A 78 12.97 -23.37 -3.33
C TYR A 78 13.52 -21.96 -3.60
N SER A 79 13.92 -21.27 -2.52
CA SER A 79 14.52 -19.94 -2.61
C SER A 79 15.95 -19.97 -3.15
N ILE A 80 16.62 -21.13 -3.12
CA ILE A 80 17.98 -21.30 -3.65
C ILE A 80 18.01 -22.54 -4.55
N ILE A 81 18.55 -22.38 -5.75
CA ILE A 81 18.82 -23.48 -6.69
C ILE A 81 20.32 -23.52 -7.01
N THR A 82 20.86 -24.73 -7.21
CA THR A 82 22.29 -24.94 -7.46
C THR A 82 22.50 -25.62 -8.79
N CYS A 83 23.46 -25.14 -9.58
CA CYS A 83 23.86 -25.82 -10.80
C CYS A 83 24.64 -27.08 -10.46
N THR A 84 24.07 -28.25 -10.75
CA THR A 84 24.64 -29.55 -10.38
C THR A 84 25.69 -30.02 -11.38
N VAL A 85 26.48 -31.03 -11.00
CA VAL A 85 27.52 -31.63 -11.86
C VAL A 85 26.98 -32.25 -13.14
N SER A 86 25.68 -32.55 -13.21
CA SER A 86 25.02 -33.05 -14.42
C SER A 86 24.64 -31.94 -15.42
N GLY A 87 24.93 -30.66 -15.11
CA GLY A 87 24.56 -29.53 -15.98
C GLY A 87 23.09 -29.10 -15.86
N HIS A 88 22.40 -29.57 -14.81
CA HIS A 88 21.01 -29.22 -14.52
C HIS A 88 20.89 -28.49 -13.18
N TRP A 89 19.88 -27.63 -13.05
CA TRP A 89 19.54 -27.01 -11.76
C TRP A 89 18.99 -28.05 -10.78
N SER A 90 19.32 -27.89 -9.49
CA SER A 90 18.86 -28.80 -8.43
C SER A 90 17.34 -28.81 -8.26
N TYR A 91 16.69 -27.67 -8.53
CA TYR A 91 15.24 -27.51 -8.56
C TYR A 91 14.85 -26.52 -9.66
N ASP A 92 13.57 -26.52 -10.03
CA ASP A 92 13.00 -25.48 -10.89
C ASP A 92 12.97 -24.11 -10.19
N PRO A 93 13.00 -22.99 -10.94
CA PRO A 93 12.80 -21.67 -10.36
C PRO A 93 11.48 -21.57 -9.60
N PRO A 94 11.45 -20.86 -8.45
CA PRO A 94 10.23 -20.73 -7.65
C PRO A 94 9.19 -19.86 -8.35
N ARG A 95 7.97 -19.88 -7.83
CA ARG A 95 6.89 -18.97 -8.22
C ARG A 95 6.71 -17.90 -7.17
N CYS A 96 6.37 -16.69 -7.62
CA CYS A 96 5.93 -15.62 -6.73
C CYS A 96 4.42 -15.50 -6.84
N ASN A 97 3.72 -15.96 -5.82
CA ASN A 97 2.26 -15.91 -5.75
C ASN A 97 1.86 -14.61 -5.06
N LYS A 98 0.91 -13.86 -5.65
CA LYS A 98 0.43 -12.63 -5.03
C LYS A 98 -0.19 -12.96 -3.67
N ASN A 99 0.20 -12.25 -2.62
CA ASN A 99 -0.52 -12.26 -1.36
C ASN A 99 -1.82 -11.51 -1.58
N ASP A 100 -2.85 -12.27 -1.94
CA ASP A 100 -4.18 -11.76 -2.12
C ASP A 100 -4.99 -11.83 -0.83
N VAL A 101 -4.57 -12.58 0.20
CA VAL A 101 -5.32 -12.74 1.46
C VAL A 101 -4.74 -11.90 2.59
N CYS A 102 -5.56 -11.04 3.20
CA CYS A 102 -5.25 -10.38 4.45
C CYS A 102 -5.68 -11.24 5.64
N GLN A 103 -4.88 -11.23 6.71
CA GLN A 103 -5.25 -11.89 7.96
C GLN A 103 -6.48 -11.20 8.58
N PRO A 104 -7.42 -11.94 9.20
CA PRO A 104 -8.53 -11.33 9.93
C PRO A 104 -8.02 -10.29 10.94
N PRO A 105 -8.53 -9.04 10.88
CA PRO A 105 -8.13 -8.00 11.81
C PRO A 105 -8.67 -8.30 13.22
N SER A 106 -8.01 -7.75 14.24
CA SER A 106 -8.51 -7.80 15.62
C SER A 106 -9.78 -6.95 15.76
N GLU A 107 -10.78 -7.48 16.45
CA GLU A 107 -11.99 -6.75 16.83
C GLU A 107 -11.69 -5.81 18.00
N PRO A 108 -12.19 -4.55 17.98
CA PRO A 108 -12.08 -3.66 19.13
C PRO A 108 -12.98 -4.17 20.28
N GLU A 109 -12.57 -3.92 21.52
CA GLU A 109 -13.44 -4.16 22.68
C GLU A 109 -14.67 -3.25 22.62
N ASN A 110 -15.86 -3.77 22.90
CA ASN A 110 -17.14 -3.05 22.76
C ASN A 110 -17.38 -2.56 21.33
N GLY A 111 -17.13 -3.42 20.35
CA GLY A 111 -17.36 -3.17 18.95
C GLY A 111 -16.99 -4.38 18.09
N GLY A 112 -16.91 -4.16 16.79
CA GLY A 112 -16.59 -5.19 15.81
C GLY A 112 -16.27 -4.59 14.45
N TYR A 113 -16.32 -5.41 13.40
CA TYR A 113 -16.24 -4.92 12.02
C TYR A 113 -17.18 -5.67 11.08
N ASN A 114 -17.63 -4.96 10.06
CA ASN A 114 -18.26 -5.52 8.87
C ASN A 114 -17.23 -5.60 7.74
N CYS A 115 -17.44 -6.47 6.76
CA CYS A 115 -16.61 -6.52 5.56
C CYS A 115 -17.42 -6.35 4.29
N HIS A 116 -16.77 -5.79 3.29
CA HIS A 116 -17.32 -5.60 1.96
C HIS A 116 -16.36 -6.18 0.91
N PRO A 117 -16.79 -7.15 0.10
CA PRO A 117 -18.12 -7.78 0.12
C PRO A 117 -18.28 -8.84 1.26
N PRO A 118 -19.48 -9.03 1.82
CA PRO A 118 -19.79 -10.16 2.68
C PRO A 118 -19.97 -11.45 1.85
N PRO A 119 -19.82 -12.65 2.46
CA PRO A 119 -19.50 -12.91 3.87
C PRO A 119 -18.00 -12.88 4.16
N CYS A 120 -17.61 -12.57 5.40
CA CYS A 120 -16.21 -12.31 5.81
C CYS A 120 -15.33 -13.56 6.00
N HIS A 121 -15.57 -14.62 5.22
CA HIS A 121 -14.85 -15.89 5.29
C HIS A 121 -13.44 -15.83 4.68
N ARG A 122 -13.25 -15.02 3.63
CA ARG A 122 -11.93 -14.74 3.02
C ARG A 122 -11.81 -13.26 2.73
N LEU A 123 -10.85 -12.61 3.38
CA LEU A 123 -10.55 -11.19 3.21
C LEU A 123 -9.43 -11.08 2.19
N THR A 124 -9.77 -10.67 0.97
CA THR A 124 -8.81 -10.66 -0.14
C THR A 124 -8.50 -9.25 -0.61
N GLN A 125 -7.58 -9.08 -1.57
CA GLN A 125 -7.23 -7.81 -2.16
C GLN A 125 -8.48 -6.99 -2.52
N GLY A 126 -8.55 -5.77 -2.01
CA GLY A 126 -9.67 -4.86 -2.24
C GLY A 126 -10.84 -5.06 -1.27
N THR A 127 -10.85 -6.08 -0.42
CA THR A 127 -11.80 -6.18 0.69
C THR A 127 -11.66 -4.96 1.59
N VAL A 128 -12.79 -4.33 1.91
CA VAL A 128 -12.86 -3.20 2.83
C VAL A 128 -13.52 -3.67 4.12
N ILE A 129 -12.90 -3.40 5.26
CA ILE A 129 -13.53 -3.57 6.57
C ILE A 129 -14.01 -2.20 7.08
N GLU A 130 -15.16 -2.20 7.73
CA GLU A 130 -15.74 -1.06 8.41
C GLU A 130 -15.93 -1.41 9.89
N TYR A 131 -15.18 -0.74 10.75
CA TYR A 131 -15.31 -0.89 12.19
C TYR A 131 -16.54 -0.17 12.71
N PHE A 132 -17.18 -0.78 13.70
CA PHE A 132 -18.26 -0.18 14.47
C PHE A 132 -17.97 -0.34 15.97
N CYS A 133 -18.58 0.54 16.76
CA CYS A 133 -18.60 0.43 18.22
C CYS A 133 -20.02 0.09 18.68
N ASP A 134 -20.11 -0.64 19.78
CA ASP A 134 -21.38 -0.99 20.41
C ASP A 134 -22.06 0.24 21.01
N GLU A 135 -23.34 0.10 21.36
CA GLU A 135 -24.11 1.20 21.95
C GLU A 135 -23.41 1.77 23.21
N GLY A 136 -23.33 3.10 23.27
CA GLY A 136 -22.64 3.80 24.36
C GLY A 136 -21.13 3.99 24.15
N TYR A 137 -20.57 3.55 23.01
CA TYR A 137 -19.16 3.73 22.66
C TYR A 137 -18.97 4.50 21.34
N ILE A 138 -17.87 5.23 21.24
CA ILE A 138 -17.45 5.98 20.04
C ILE A 138 -16.03 5.56 19.61
N LEU A 139 -15.81 5.52 18.29
CA LEU A 139 -14.54 5.14 17.69
C LEU A 139 -13.51 6.27 17.83
N LYS A 140 -12.30 5.93 18.26
CA LYS A 140 -11.20 6.89 18.40
C LYS A 140 -10.44 7.08 17.10
N GLY A 141 -10.30 8.34 16.67
CA GLY A 141 -9.64 8.71 15.42
C GLY A 141 -10.62 8.58 14.25
N GLY A 142 -10.84 9.66 13.48
CA GLY A 142 -11.94 9.76 12.50
C GLY A 142 -11.83 8.87 11.25
N TYR A 143 -11.30 7.66 11.35
CA TYR A 143 -11.13 6.71 10.26
C TYR A 143 -11.50 5.29 10.71
N GLN A 144 -12.67 4.81 10.27
CA GLN A 144 -13.23 3.50 10.65
C GLN A 144 -13.01 2.41 9.59
N PHE A 145 -12.34 2.71 8.48
CA PHE A 145 -12.18 1.77 7.37
C PHE A 145 -10.76 1.21 7.31
N ARG A 146 -10.60 -0.01 6.80
CA ARG A 146 -9.31 -0.48 6.28
C ARG A 146 -9.51 -1.21 4.97
N THR A 147 -8.54 -1.13 4.08
CA THR A 147 -8.55 -1.84 2.81
C THR A 147 -7.43 -2.87 2.81
N CYS A 148 -7.77 -4.10 2.41
CA CYS A 148 -6.79 -5.15 2.20
C CYS A 148 -6.01 -4.84 0.93
N ASP A 149 -4.70 -4.60 1.09
CA ASP A 149 -3.80 -4.32 -0.01
C ASP A 149 -2.53 -5.17 0.11
N ASN A 150 -2.33 -6.05 -0.87
CA ASN A 150 -1.19 -6.97 -0.96
C ASN A 150 -0.98 -7.84 0.29
N GLY A 151 -2.08 -8.30 0.90
CA GLY A 151 -2.07 -9.14 2.10
C GLY A 151 -1.91 -8.36 3.41
N GLU A 152 -1.84 -7.02 3.36
CA GLU A 152 -1.75 -6.17 4.55
C GLU A 152 -2.95 -5.22 4.68
N TRP A 153 -3.34 -4.93 5.92
CA TRP A 153 -4.29 -3.87 6.21
C TRP A 153 -3.58 -2.53 6.33
N LYS A 154 -3.88 -1.59 5.43
CA LYS A 154 -3.41 -0.21 5.56
C LYS A 154 -4.32 0.57 6.52
N SER A 155 -3.77 1.15 7.59
CA SER A 155 -4.50 2.06 8.49
C SER A 155 -3.58 3.13 9.06
N PRO A 156 -3.99 4.41 9.06
CA PRO A 156 -3.22 5.48 9.67
C PRO A 156 -3.34 5.53 11.21
N MET A 157 -4.27 4.79 11.84
CA MET A 157 -4.55 4.87 13.28
C MET A 157 -4.90 3.52 13.93
N GLN A 158 -4.72 3.46 15.26
CA GLN A 158 -5.16 2.35 16.11
C GLN A 158 -6.68 2.48 16.36
N ILE A 159 -7.42 1.40 16.14
CA ILE A 159 -8.86 1.36 16.33
C ILE A 159 -9.15 0.99 17.78
N SER A 160 -9.93 1.84 18.47
CA SER A 160 -10.44 1.55 19.80
C SER A 160 -11.79 2.24 20.01
N CYS A 161 -12.68 1.56 20.72
CA CYS A 161 -13.97 2.10 21.14
C CYS A 161 -13.84 2.63 22.57
N HIS A 162 -14.34 3.84 22.83
CA HIS A 162 -14.35 4.46 24.15
C HIS A 162 -15.76 4.87 24.54
N PRO A 163 -16.10 4.82 25.84
CA PRO A 163 -17.43 5.21 26.28
C PRO A 163 -17.68 6.66 25.87
N VAL A 164 -18.90 6.93 25.39
CA VAL A 164 -19.36 8.30 25.16
C VAL A 164 -19.32 8.99 26.52
N GLN A 165 -18.39 9.92 26.69
CA GLN A 165 -18.43 10.80 27.85
C GLN A 165 -19.70 11.62 27.69
N GLY A 166 -20.64 11.46 28.62
CA GLY A 166 -21.82 12.30 28.67
C GLY A 166 -21.33 13.74 28.81
N GLU A 167 -21.39 14.51 27.72
CA GLU A 167 -21.48 15.95 27.87
C GLU A 167 -22.80 16.19 28.59
N GLU A 168 -22.67 16.40 29.89
CA GLU A 168 -23.62 17.05 30.74
C GLU A 168 -24.00 18.38 30.07
N GLN A 169 -25.13 18.35 29.35
CA GLN A 169 -26.00 19.48 29.08
C GLN A 169 -25.30 20.84 28.89
N GLN A 170 -24.77 21.08 27.69
CA GLN A 170 -24.50 22.45 27.25
C GLN A 170 -25.39 22.87 26.07
N SER A 171 -26.67 22.48 26.16
CA SER A 171 -27.78 23.16 25.48
C SER A 171 -28.39 24.30 26.31
N GLN A 172 -27.71 24.77 27.36
CA GLN A 172 -28.07 26.00 28.05
C GLN A 172 -26.78 26.77 28.39
N LEU A 173 -26.34 27.64 27.46
CA LEU A 173 -25.94 28.96 27.95
C LEU A 173 -27.21 29.54 28.57
N PRO A 174 -27.25 29.87 29.88
CA PRO A 174 -28.23 30.82 30.35
C PRO A 174 -27.86 32.12 29.63
N MET A 175 -28.57 32.44 28.55
CA MET A 175 -28.66 33.85 28.19
C MET A 175 -29.11 34.55 29.47
N PRO A 176 -28.40 35.57 29.97
CA PRO A 176 -29.00 36.41 30.98
C PRO A 176 -30.29 36.94 30.33
N ALA A 177 -31.44 36.52 30.86
CA ALA A 177 -32.68 37.21 30.58
C ALA A 177 -32.49 38.61 31.17
N LEU A 178 -31.88 39.50 30.39
CA LEU A 178 -32.01 40.93 30.62
C LEU A 178 -33.52 41.19 30.67
N PRO A 179 -34.02 41.92 31.66
CA PRO A 179 -35.44 42.18 31.77
C PRO A 179 -35.90 42.90 30.50
N ILE A 180 -36.58 42.18 29.61
CA ILE A 180 -37.33 42.74 28.47
C ILE A 180 -38.60 43.40 29.04
N VAL A 181 -38.42 44.36 29.95
CA VAL A 181 -39.49 45.21 30.47
C VAL A 181 -39.06 46.69 30.46
N ALA A 182 -37.87 47.03 29.96
CA ALA A 182 -37.40 48.42 29.93
C ALA A 182 -37.37 49.08 28.54
N SER A 183 -37.65 48.36 27.44
CA SER A 183 -37.41 48.89 26.08
C SER A 183 -38.67 49.33 25.29
N THR A 184 -39.87 49.10 25.81
CA THR A 184 -41.11 49.62 25.17
C THR A 184 -41.48 51.02 25.66
N ALA A 185 -41.01 51.44 26.84
CA ALA A 185 -41.24 52.79 27.35
C ALA A 185 -40.30 53.83 26.71
N SER A 186 -39.06 53.43 26.36
CA SER A 186 -38.05 54.32 25.79
C SER A 186 -38.34 54.68 24.32
N SER A 187 -38.87 53.73 23.56
CA SER A 187 -39.26 53.94 22.16
C SER A 187 -40.50 54.83 22.03
N VAL A 188 -41.51 54.66 22.89
CA VAL A 188 -42.72 55.50 22.87
C VAL A 188 -42.43 56.93 23.31
N THR A 189 -41.60 57.13 24.34
CA THR A 189 -41.20 58.46 24.79
C THR A 189 -40.34 59.18 23.76
N PHE A 190 -39.44 58.48 23.05
CA PHE A 190 -38.64 59.07 21.97
C PHE A 190 -39.51 59.49 20.77
N ILE A 191 -40.47 58.65 20.37
CA ILE A 191 -41.42 58.99 19.30
C ILE A 191 -42.28 60.20 19.69
N LEU A 192 -42.81 60.26 20.92
CA LEU A 192 -43.57 61.41 21.41
C LEU A 192 -42.72 62.69 21.43
N LEU A 193 -41.45 62.60 21.85
CA LEU A 193 -40.53 63.74 21.87
C LEU A 193 -40.24 64.26 20.44
N LEU A 194 -40.04 63.37 19.47
CA LEU A 194 -39.83 63.73 18.07
C LEU A 194 -41.07 64.40 17.46
N VAL A 195 -42.28 63.90 17.75
CA VAL A 195 -43.54 64.51 17.29
C VAL A 195 -43.71 65.91 17.88
N VAL A 196 -43.47 66.07 19.19
CA VAL A 196 -43.52 67.38 19.85
C VAL A 196 -42.50 68.34 19.25
N LEU A 197 -41.25 67.90 19.05
CA LEU A 197 -40.21 68.71 18.42
C LEU A 197 -40.60 69.12 17.00
N PHE A 198 -41.15 68.20 16.20
CA PHE A 198 -41.58 68.49 14.83
C PHE A 198 -42.71 69.53 14.80
N VAL A 199 -43.70 69.42 15.69
CA VAL A 199 -44.80 70.39 15.84
C VAL A 199 -44.31 71.75 16.31
N LEU A 200 -43.34 71.81 17.23
CA LEU A 200 -42.71 73.06 17.68
C LEU A 200 -41.78 73.69 16.61
N LEU A 201 -41.22 72.87 15.71
CA LEU A 201 -40.41 73.33 14.57
C LEU A 201 -41.24 73.75 13.35
N GLN A 202 -42.47 73.25 13.17
CA GLN A 202 -43.40 73.70 12.12
C GLN A 202 -43.56 75.23 12.05
N PRO A 203 -43.79 75.97 13.15
CA PRO A 203 -43.93 77.43 13.09
C PRO A 203 -42.61 78.13 12.71
N LYS A 204 -41.44 77.56 13.03
CA LYS A 204 -40.13 78.12 12.66
C LYS A 204 -39.82 77.96 11.16
N LEU A 205 -40.24 76.86 10.54
CA LEU A 205 -40.09 76.64 9.09
C LEU A 205 -41.11 77.45 8.27
N LYS A 206 -42.33 77.65 8.79
CA LYS A 206 -43.36 78.50 8.13
C LYS A 206 -43.01 79.99 8.19
N SER A 207 -42.33 80.43 9.24
CA SER A 207 -41.75 81.78 9.31
C SER A 207 -40.63 81.97 8.27
N PHE A 208 -39.80 80.95 8.01
CA PHE A 208 -38.72 81.04 7.02
C PHE A 208 -39.23 81.17 5.57
N HIS A 209 -40.35 80.52 5.24
CA HIS A 209 -40.98 80.66 3.92
C HIS A 209 -41.73 81.99 3.73
N HIS A 210 -42.18 82.67 4.79
CA HIS A 210 -42.76 84.01 4.64
C HIS A 210 -41.67 85.09 4.50
N THR A 211 -40.54 84.96 5.19
CA THR A 211 -39.42 85.91 5.04
C THR A 211 -38.66 85.73 3.72
N SER A 212 -38.64 84.54 3.11
CA SER A 212 -38.02 84.34 1.78
C SER A 212 -38.87 84.90 0.62
N SER A 213 -40.19 85.05 0.79
CA SER A 213 -41.04 85.64 -0.25
C SER A 213 -41.04 87.18 -0.27
N GLN A 214 -40.45 87.86 0.72
CA GLN A 214 -40.30 89.33 0.75
C GLN A 214 -38.90 89.82 0.32
N THR A 215 -37.92 88.95 0.11
CA THR A 215 -36.57 89.33 -0.36
C THR A 215 -36.41 89.30 -1.89
N PHE A 216 -37.47 88.97 -2.64
CA PHE A 216 -37.44 88.86 -4.12
C PHE A 216 -37.85 90.13 -4.89
N ILE A 217 -38.05 91.29 -4.22
CA ILE A 217 -38.45 92.57 -4.87
C ILE A 217 -37.34 93.66 -4.77
N LEU A 218 -36.10 93.29 -4.48
CA LEU A 218 -34.97 94.23 -4.49
C LEU A 218 -33.76 93.70 -5.28
N PHE A 219 -34.00 93.03 -6.41
CA PHE A 219 -33.00 92.84 -7.47
C PHE A 219 -33.70 92.67 -8.83
N SER A 220 -34.21 93.78 -9.37
CA SER A 220 -34.34 94.07 -10.81
C SER A 220 -34.61 95.56 -10.99
#